data_AF-A0A8X7C286-F1
#
_entry.id   AF-A0A8X7C286-F1
#
_cell.length_a   1.000
_cell.length_b   1.000
_cell.length_c   1.000
_cell.angle_alpha   90.00
_cell.angle_beta   90.00
_cell.angle_gamma   90.00
#
_symmetry.space_group_name_H-M   'P 1'
#
loop_
_entity.id
_entity.type
_entity.pdbx_description
1 polymer ?
#
loop_
_entity_poly.entity_id
_entity_poly.type
_entity_poly.pdbx_seq_one_letter_code
_entity_poly.pdbx_strand_id
1 'polypeptide(L)'
;MELKISLLSVLLFVFVSVCLSTDPKDICPPRNLIEPCYCEKFCVYCHVSLKCRELLNQEVLTDVVRKSNDYQYGTFELRDSSVQYIPSSIFSIQKIESLYIFTSSLVSWFDKAPQVDYDLDVLHLNEVRMTRRVQFDLFSGIKSLKRDRHWKDKRGEEKYVPTRPSNLKLISFSRQKIETLPGDLFSNMPALKEIKLVGNLIEVLSKDTFASILPRLTTFKIH
;
A
#
# COMPACT_ATOMS: atom_id res chain seq x y z
N MET A 1 20.37 37.69 39.13
CA MET A 1 21.15 36.53 38.65
C MET A 1 20.47 36.06 37.37
N GLU A 2 20.84 36.63 36.22
CA GLU A 2 20.20 36.32 34.94
C GLU A 2 20.72 34.99 34.41
N LEU A 3 19.81 34.02 34.26
CA LEU A 3 20.10 32.73 33.67
C LEU A 3 20.37 32.94 32.17
N LYS A 4 21.65 32.98 31.76
CA LYS A 4 22.03 32.97 30.34
C LYS A 4 21.75 31.59 29.76
N ILE A 5 20.55 31.40 29.24
CA ILE A 5 20.17 30.20 28.49
C ILE A 5 20.90 30.27 27.14
N SER A 6 21.82 29.32 26.91
CA SER A 6 22.59 29.23 25.66
C SER A 6 21.68 28.84 24.49
N LEU A 7 21.92 29.40 23.30
CA LEU A 7 21.24 29.01 22.07
C LEU A 7 21.32 27.49 21.82
N LEU A 8 22.43 26.86 22.25
CA LEU A 8 22.66 25.43 22.20
C LEU A 8 21.69 24.65 23.10
N SER A 9 21.36 25.19 24.29
CA SER A 9 20.40 24.59 25.22
C SER A 9 18.95 24.74 24.77
N VAL A 10 18.61 25.81 24.05
CA VAL A 10 17.30 25.97 23.40
C VAL A 10 17.17 25.02 22.21
N LEU A 11 18.20 24.91 21.37
CA LEU A 11 18.26 23.94 20.28
C LEU A 11 18.16 22.50 20.78
N LEU A 12 18.87 22.15 21.85
CA LEU A 12 18.79 20.83 22.49
C LEU A 12 17.37 20.57 23.03
N PHE A 13 16.74 21.55 23.68
CA PHE A 13 15.37 21.41 24.16
C PHE A 13 14.36 21.28 23.01
N VAL A 14 14.51 22.03 21.92
CA VAL A 14 13.65 21.92 20.73
C VAL A 14 13.82 20.55 20.07
N PHE A 15 15.04 20.05 19.91
CA PHE A 15 15.28 18.70 19.38
C PHE A 15 14.69 17.60 20.29
N VAL A 16 14.85 17.73 21.61
CA VAL A 16 14.24 16.80 22.59
C VAL A 16 12.72 16.88 22.58
N SER A 17 12.14 18.08 22.41
CA SER A 17 10.68 18.29 22.34
C SER A 17 10.07 17.73 21.06
N VAL A 18 10.77 17.85 19.92
CA VAL A 18 10.36 17.24 18.64
C VAL A 18 10.42 15.71 18.71
N CYS A 19 11.35 15.13 19.48
CA CYS A 19 11.35 13.69 19.76
C CYS A 19 10.25 13.24 20.75
N LEU A 20 9.67 14.15 21.53
CA LEU A 20 8.66 13.86 22.57
C LEU A 20 7.22 14.13 22.14
N SER A 21 6.97 14.76 20.98
CA SER A 21 5.62 14.83 20.43
C SER A 21 5.28 13.51 19.74
N THR A 22 4.79 12.53 20.49
CA THR A 22 4.12 11.37 19.89
C THR A 22 2.76 11.84 19.37
N ASP A 23 2.62 12.01 18.05
CA ASP A 23 1.27 12.03 17.47
C ASP A 23 0.59 10.71 17.91
N PRO A 24 -0.62 10.75 18.50
CA PRO A 24 -1.35 9.54 18.90
C PRO A 24 -1.46 8.49 17.79
N LYS A 25 -1.34 8.90 16.52
CA LYS A 25 -1.38 8.03 15.34
C LYS A 25 -0.09 7.24 15.09
N ASP A 26 1.01 7.60 15.75
CA ASP A 26 2.33 6.99 15.55
C ASP A 26 2.65 5.93 16.63
N ILE A 27 1.64 5.27 17.17
CA ILE A 27 1.79 4.37 18.32
C ILE A 27 1.44 2.93 17.90
N CYS A 28 2.27 1.98 18.31
CA CYS A 28 1.95 0.56 18.15
C CYS A 28 0.92 0.10 19.18
N PRO A 29 -0.07 -0.73 18.79
CA PRO A 29 -0.99 -1.32 19.74
C PRO A 29 -0.29 -2.28 20.72
N PRO A 30 -0.95 -2.60 21.85
CA PRO A 30 -0.53 -3.70 22.72
C PRO A 30 -0.35 -4.99 21.92
N ARG A 31 0.72 -5.74 22.20
CA ARG A 31 1.10 -6.94 21.44
C ARG A 31 -0.03 -7.98 21.37
N ASN A 32 -0.67 -8.26 22.50
CA ASN A 32 -1.78 -9.21 22.61
C ASN A 32 -3.01 -8.83 21.77
N LEU A 33 -3.14 -7.57 21.35
CA LEU A 33 -4.25 -7.12 20.51
C LEU A 33 -4.10 -7.60 19.06
N ILE A 34 -2.86 -7.73 18.59
CA ILE A 34 -2.53 -7.98 17.19
C ILE A 34 -1.77 -9.28 16.93
N GLU A 35 -1.46 -10.06 17.97
CA GLU A 35 -0.86 -11.39 17.80
C GLU A 35 -1.69 -12.29 16.86
N PRO A 36 -1.05 -13.05 15.96
CA PRO A 36 0.39 -13.29 15.83
C PRO A 36 1.15 -12.23 14.98
N CYS A 37 0.47 -11.19 14.50
CA CYS A 37 1.15 -10.05 13.89
C CYS A 37 1.85 -9.18 14.95
N TYR A 38 2.73 -8.32 14.50
CA TYR A 38 3.48 -7.40 15.35
C TYR A 38 3.57 -6.02 14.70
N CYS A 39 3.85 -5.02 15.52
CA CYS A 39 3.96 -3.64 15.09
C CYS A 39 5.39 -3.14 15.33
N GLU A 40 5.95 -2.46 14.33
CA GLU A 40 7.25 -1.81 14.42
C GLU A 40 7.11 -0.32 14.13
N LYS A 41 7.77 0.51 14.95
CA LYS A 41 7.87 1.95 14.75
C LYS A 41 9.29 2.33 14.39
N PHE A 42 9.46 3.09 13.30
CA PHE A 42 10.75 3.67 12.91
C PHE A 42 10.71 5.20 13.05
N CYS A 43 11.35 5.72 14.10
CA CYS A 43 11.22 7.12 14.54
C CYS A 43 12.17 8.14 13.89
N VAL A 44 12.61 7.93 12.65
CA VAL A 44 13.27 9.00 11.87
C VAL A 44 12.23 9.90 11.18
N TYR A 45 11.11 9.30 10.78
CA TYR A 45 9.92 9.96 10.21
C TYR A 45 8.62 9.51 10.90
N CYS A 46 8.75 8.87 12.07
CA CYS A 46 7.66 8.26 12.84
C CYS A 46 6.73 7.36 12.03
N HIS A 47 7.30 6.47 11.24
CA HIS A 47 6.54 5.58 10.39
C HIS A 47 6.20 4.26 11.12
N VAL A 48 4.92 3.92 11.22
CA VAL A 48 4.42 2.71 11.91
C VAL A 48 4.08 1.61 10.90
N SER A 49 4.50 0.39 11.18
CA SER A 49 4.30 -0.77 10.31
C SER A 49 3.56 -1.89 11.04
N LEU A 50 2.48 -2.39 10.45
CA LEU A 50 1.84 -3.66 10.85
C LEU A 50 2.44 -4.80 10.02
N LYS A 51 3.03 -5.78 10.70
CA LYS A 51 3.74 -6.89 10.07
C LYS A 51 3.15 -8.22 10.51
N CYS A 52 2.82 -9.06 9.53
CA CYS A 52 2.25 -10.38 9.75
C CYS A 52 3.13 -11.44 9.05
N ARG A 53 3.39 -12.55 9.73
CA ARG A 53 4.15 -13.68 9.19
C ARG A 53 3.41 -15.00 9.49
N GLU A 54 3.57 -15.99 8.61
CA GLU A 54 3.09 -17.36 8.82
C GLU A 54 1.57 -17.46 9.06
N LEU A 55 0.79 -16.53 8.49
CA LEU A 55 -0.66 -16.60 8.60
C LEU A 55 -1.20 -17.66 7.65
N LEU A 56 -1.88 -18.68 8.19
CA LEU A 56 -2.52 -19.75 7.40
C LEU A 56 -4.04 -19.60 7.30
N ASN A 57 -4.61 -18.57 7.95
CA ASN A 57 -6.05 -18.38 8.07
C ASN A 57 -6.43 -16.92 7.85
N GLN A 58 -7.41 -16.68 6.96
CA GLN A 58 -7.98 -15.36 6.66
C GLN A 58 -8.61 -14.70 7.90
N GLU A 59 -9.20 -15.50 8.78
CA GLU A 59 -9.89 -15.00 9.97
C GLU A 59 -8.91 -14.27 10.87
N VAL A 60 -7.71 -14.82 11.09
CA VAL A 60 -6.66 -14.20 11.91
C VAL A 60 -6.30 -12.80 11.39
N LEU A 61 -6.04 -12.67 10.09
CA LEU A 61 -5.71 -11.37 9.48
C LEU A 61 -6.86 -10.37 9.64
N THR A 62 -8.10 -10.82 9.39
CA THR A 62 -9.30 -9.98 9.50
C THR A 62 -9.52 -9.51 10.93
N ASP A 63 -9.25 -10.40 11.90
CA ASP A 63 -9.45 -10.13 13.31
C ASP A 63 -8.40 -9.15 13.85
N VAL A 64 -7.14 -9.28 13.43
CA VAL A 64 -6.07 -8.32 13.73
C VAL A 64 -6.44 -6.94 13.21
N VAL A 65 -6.78 -6.84 11.92
CA VAL A 65 -7.17 -5.57 11.28
C VAL A 65 -8.32 -4.91 12.04
N ARG A 66 -9.34 -5.68 12.39
CA ARG A 66 -10.52 -5.20 13.13
C ARG A 66 -10.17 -4.72 14.55
N LYS A 67 -9.38 -5.50 15.30
CA LYS A 67 -9.00 -5.19 16.69
C LYS A 67 -8.11 -3.96 16.76
N SER A 68 -7.37 -3.66 15.70
CA SER A 68 -6.48 -2.50 15.63
C SER A 68 -7.01 -1.35 14.76
N ASN A 69 -8.35 -1.21 14.62
CA ASN A 69 -8.96 -0.15 13.80
C ASN A 69 -8.67 1.27 14.33
N ASP A 70 -8.43 1.42 15.63
CA ASP A 70 -8.12 2.71 16.25
C ASP A 70 -6.65 3.14 16.02
N TYR A 71 -5.85 2.28 15.38
CA TYR A 71 -4.43 2.51 15.11
C TYR A 71 -4.21 2.77 13.62
N GLN A 72 -3.28 3.67 13.34
CA GLN A 72 -2.87 3.98 11.97
C GLN A 72 -1.50 3.36 11.70
N TYR A 73 -1.36 2.83 10.48
CA TYR A 73 -0.14 2.23 10.00
C TYR A 73 0.17 2.88 8.66
N GLY A 74 1.42 3.30 8.44
CA GLY A 74 1.86 3.72 7.11
C GLY A 74 2.21 2.53 6.23
N THR A 75 2.59 1.39 6.82
CA THR A 75 3.03 0.19 6.09
C THR A 75 2.32 -1.06 6.61
N PHE A 76 1.91 -1.91 5.67
CA PHE A 76 1.50 -3.27 5.94
C PHE A 76 2.46 -4.24 5.25
N GLU A 77 3.03 -5.18 6.01
CA GLU A 77 3.87 -6.26 5.50
C GLU A 77 3.21 -7.62 5.79
N LEU A 78 3.04 -8.43 4.74
CA LEU A 78 2.65 -9.83 4.87
C LEU A 78 3.75 -10.72 4.30
N ARG A 79 4.15 -11.74 5.08
CA ARG A 79 5.24 -12.64 4.70
C ARG A 79 4.93 -14.09 5.00
N ASP A 80 5.41 -15.01 4.17
CA ASP A 80 5.36 -16.46 4.42
C ASP A 80 3.93 -16.96 4.76
N SER A 81 2.91 -16.36 4.14
CA SER A 81 1.51 -16.52 4.55
C SER A 81 0.64 -17.09 3.43
N SER A 82 -0.42 -17.80 3.81
CA SER A 82 -1.47 -18.31 2.93
C SER A 82 -2.83 -17.80 3.41
N VAL A 83 -3.29 -16.69 2.81
CA VAL A 83 -4.56 -16.04 3.15
C VAL A 83 -5.45 -15.96 1.92
N GLN A 84 -6.73 -15.64 2.07
CA GLN A 84 -7.61 -15.52 0.91
C GLN A 84 -7.40 -14.17 0.20
N TYR A 85 -7.31 -13.08 0.97
CA TYR A 85 -7.17 -11.72 0.48
C TYR A 85 -6.62 -10.77 1.55
N ILE A 86 -6.15 -9.60 1.12
CA ILE A 86 -5.86 -8.48 2.01
C ILE A 86 -7.16 -7.69 2.24
N PRO A 87 -7.60 -7.44 3.48
CA PRO A 87 -8.80 -6.63 3.72
C PRO A 87 -8.63 -5.22 3.15
N SER A 88 -9.51 -4.77 2.26
CA SER A 88 -9.41 -3.44 1.64
C SER A 88 -9.58 -2.30 2.67
N SER A 89 -10.11 -2.61 3.85
CA SER A 89 -10.31 -1.67 4.94
C SER A 89 -9.01 -1.09 5.49
N ILE A 90 -7.87 -1.77 5.32
CA ILE A 90 -6.57 -1.27 5.77
C ILE A 90 -6.20 0.05 5.07
N PHE A 91 -6.67 0.28 3.84
CA PHE A 91 -6.41 1.53 3.12
C PHE A 91 -7.32 2.67 3.59
N SER A 92 -8.59 2.37 3.94
CA SER A 92 -9.54 3.40 4.38
C SER A 92 -9.46 3.74 5.86
N ILE A 93 -9.23 2.73 6.71
CA ILE A 93 -9.31 2.87 8.16
C ILE A 93 -7.91 3.12 8.71
N GLN A 94 -6.98 2.22 8.41
CA GLN A 94 -5.61 2.26 8.94
C GLN A 94 -4.69 3.19 8.14
N LYS A 95 -5.13 3.65 6.95
CA LYS A 95 -4.43 4.57 6.06
C LYS A 95 -3.06 4.07 5.58
N ILE A 96 -2.99 2.79 5.21
CA ILE A 96 -1.77 2.20 4.63
C ILE A 96 -1.36 2.94 3.35
N GLU A 97 -0.12 3.41 3.32
CA GLU A 97 0.53 4.07 2.19
C GLU A 97 1.48 3.11 1.44
N SER A 98 1.99 2.09 2.14
CA SER A 98 2.91 1.11 1.56
C SER A 98 2.49 -0.33 1.86
N LEU A 99 2.31 -1.11 0.79
CA LEU A 99 1.94 -2.51 0.87
C LEU A 99 3.11 -3.39 0.41
N TYR A 100 3.57 -4.26 1.29
CA TYR A 100 4.59 -5.26 0.99
C TYR A 100 4.03 -6.67 1.21
N ILE A 101 4.17 -7.54 0.20
CA ILE A 101 3.82 -8.95 0.31
C ILE A 101 4.97 -9.79 -0.24
N PHE A 102 5.46 -10.71 0.59
CA PHE A 102 6.60 -11.56 0.31
C PHE A 102 6.23 -13.04 0.46
N THR A 103 6.63 -13.87 -0.51
CA THR A 103 6.64 -15.33 -0.38
C THR A 103 5.32 -15.86 0.21
N SER A 104 4.20 -15.46 -0.40
CA SER A 104 2.86 -15.70 0.16
C SER A 104 1.88 -16.19 -0.92
N SER A 105 0.81 -16.88 -0.52
CA SER A 105 -0.24 -17.34 -1.42
C SER A 105 -1.55 -16.59 -1.12
N LEU A 106 -2.18 -16.04 -2.16
CA LEU A 106 -3.49 -15.39 -2.07
C LEU A 106 -4.48 -15.94 -3.09
N VAL A 107 -5.77 -15.89 -2.79
CA VAL A 107 -6.83 -16.21 -3.76
C VAL A 107 -7.18 -14.98 -4.61
N SER A 108 -7.32 -13.82 -3.97
CA SER A 108 -7.51 -12.51 -4.59
C SER A 108 -6.67 -11.46 -3.86
N TRP A 109 -6.46 -10.29 -4.49
CA TRP A 109 -5.70 -9.21 -3.84
C TRP A 109 -6.46 -8.65 -2.64
N PHE A 110 -7.74 -8.38 -2.85
CA PHE A 110 -8.62 -7.74 -1.87
C PHE A 110 -9.97 -8.46 -1.79
N ASP A 111 -10.68 -8.28 -0.69
CA ASP A 111 -12.08 -8.72 -0.50
C ASP A 111 -13.03 -7.98 -1.44
N LYS A 112 -12.74 -6.71 -1.69
CA LYS A 112 -13.43 -5.84 -2.64
C LYS A 112 -12.42 -4.90 -3.28
N ALA A 113 -12.76 -4.39 -4.47
CA ALA A 113 -11.96 -3.37 -5.10
C ALA A 113 -11.74 -2.20 -4.11
N PRO A 114 -10.49 -1.79 -3.88
CA PRO A 114 -10.20 -0.61 -3.09
C PRO A 114 -10.99 0.59 -3.66
N GLN A 115 -11.71 1.34 -2.81
CA GLN A 115 -12.40 2.58 -3.20
C GLN A 115 -11.40 3.63 -3.73
N VAL A 116 -11.93 4.64 -4.42
CA VAL A 116 -11.22 5.59 -5.31
C VAL A 116 -10.26 6.57 -4.59
N ASP A 117 -10.05 6.44 -3.28
CA ASP A 117 -9.44 7.50 -2.47
C ASP A 117 -8.37 6.97 -1.51
N TYR A 118 -7.38 6.25 -2.05
CA TYR A 118 -6.25 5.76 -1.26
C TYR A 118 -4.93 6.25 -1.80
N ASP A 119 -4.12 6.79 -0.90
CA ASP A 119 -2.78 7.31 -1.16
C ASP A 119 -1.74 6.20 -1.01
N LEU A 120 -1.87 5.15 -1.84
CA LEU A 120 -0.85 4.10 -1.89
C LEU A 120 0.35 4.62 -2.70
N ASP A 121 1.48 4.78 -2.03
CA ASP A 121 2.77 5.20 -2.58
C ASP A 121 3.59 4.02 -3.10
N VAL A 122 3.50 2.87 -2.42
CA VAL A 122 4.31 1.68 -2.72
C VAL A 122 3.46 0.42 -2.76
N LEU A 123 3.58 -0.31 -3.87
CA LEU A 123 3.06 -1.67 -4.01
C LEU A 123 4.24 -2.61 -4.33
N HIS A 124 4.62 -3.43 -3.35
CA HIS A 124 5.71 -4.36 -3.51
C HIS A 124 5.25 -5.81 -3.32
N LEU A 125 5.30 -6.56 -4.42
CA LEU A 125 4.92 -7.97 -4.45
C LEU A 125 6.13 -8.76 -4.93
N ASN A 126 6.58 -9.71 -4.11
CA ASN A 126 7.69 -10.59 -4.42
C ASN A 126 7.32 -12.03 -4.07
N GLU A 127 7.38 -12.92 -5.05
CA GLU A 127 7.05 -14.34 -4.87
C GLU A 127 5.66 -14.57 -4.27
N VAL A 128 4.70 -13.73 -4.63
CA VAL A 128 3.29 -13.94 -4.37
C VAL A 128 2.72 -14.95 -5.37
N ARG A 129 2.04 -15.99 -4.89
CA ARG A 129 1.30 -16.95 -5.70
C ARG A 129 -0.19 -16.65 -5.64
N MET A 130 -0.77 -16.25 -6.77
CA MET A 130 -2.21 -16.10 -6.89
C MET A 130 -2.83 -17.44 -7.31
N THR A 131 -3.83 -17.93 -6.59
CA THR A 131 -4.58 -19.16 -6.96
C THR A 131 -5.37 -18.96 -8.25
N ARG A 132 -5.79 -17.73 -8.52
CA ARG A 132 -6.34 -17.29 -9.81
C ARG A 132 -5.29 -16.47 -10.56
N ARG A 133 -5.50 -16.19 -11.85
CA ARG A 133 -4.62 -15.27 -12.60
C ARG A 133 -4.48 -13.94 -11.87
N VAL A 134 -3.32 -13.28 -12.02
CA VAL A 134 -3.09 -11.94 -11.47
C VAL A 134 -4.21 -11.01 -11.92
N GLN A 135 -4.97 -10.52 -10.96
CA GLN A 135 -6.14 -9.68 -11.22
C GLN A 135 -5.66 -8.23 -11.43
N PHE A 136 -4.99 -7.98 -12.56
CA PHE A 136 -4.53 -6.63 -12.94
C PHE A 136 -5.66 -5.60 -12.91
N ASP A 137 -6.89 -6.07 -13.10
CA ASP A 137 -8.09 -5.25 -13.04
C ASP A 137 -8.37 -4.66 -11.65
N LEU A 138 -7.87 -5.28 -10.57
CA LEU A 138 -7.96 -4.68 -9.23
C LEU A 138 -6.98 -3.51 -9.05
N PHE A 139 -5.85 -3.51 -9.78
CA PHE A 139 -5.01 -2.32 -9.94
C PHE A 139 -5.59 -1.37 -11.00
N SER A 140 -6.56 -1.84 -11.80
CA SER A 140 -7.35 -1.03 -12.73
C SER A 140 -8.58 -0.35 -12.11
N GLY A 141 -8.93 -0.66 -10.85
CA GLY A 141 -9.83 0.20 -10.06
C GLY A 141 -9.32 1.63 -9.94
N ILE A 142 -8.00 1.80 -10.15
CA ILE A 142 -7.31 3.08 -10.37
C ILE A 142 -7.51 3.58 -11.80
N LYS A 143 -7.58 2.73 -12.84
CA LYS A 143 -7.53 3.14 -14.25
C LYS A 143 -8.67 4.01 -14.72
N SER A 144 -9.91 3.67 -14.41
CA SER A 144 -11.04 4.35 -15.03
C SER A 144 -12.30 3.69 -14.56
N LEU A 145 -13.10 4.44 -13.84
CA LEU A 145 -14.54 4.25 -13.86
C LEU A 145 -15.15 5.16 -14.93
N LYS A 146 -14.60 5.07 -16.16
CA LYS A 146 -15.24 5.60 -17.39
C LYS A 146 -16.35 4.70 -17.92
N ARG A 147 -16.73 3.63 -17.22
CA ARG A 147 -18.01 2.96 -17.43
C ARG A 147 -18.81 3.07 -16.14
N ASP A 148 -19.68 4.07 -16.12
CA ASP A 148 -20.82 4.23 -15.22
C ASP A 148 -20.54 4.29 -13.70
N ARG A 149 -19.90 5.38 -13.24
CA ARG A 149 -20.10 5.84 -11.85
C ARG A 149 -21.11 6.97 -11.80
N HIS A 150 -22.36 6.60 -11.96
CA HIS A 150 -23.47 7.34 -11.39
C HIS A 150 -23.67 6.79 -9.98
N TRP A 151 -23.21 7.52 -8.94
CA TRP A 151 -23.66 7.24 -7.58
C TRP A 151 -24.96 8.00 -7.36
N LYS A 152 -26.02 7.30 -6.95
CA LYS A 152 -27.28 7.92 -6.51
C LYS A 152 -27.13 8.27 -5.03
N ASP A 153 -27.19 9.56 -4.71
CA ASP A 153 -27.22 9.98 -3.31
C ASP A 153 -28.55 9.55 -2.62
N LYS A 154 -28.72 9.85 -1.33
CA LYS A 154 -29.96 9.51 -0.59
C LYS A 154 -31.23 10.15 -1.18
N ARG A 155 -31.10 11.07 -2.14
CA ARG A 155 -32.18 11.75 -2.85
C ARG A 155 -32.35 11.23 -4.28
N GLY A 156 -31.55 10.25 -4.70
CA GLY A 156 -31.63 9.63 -6.03
C GLY A 156 -30.90 10.41 -7.13
N GLU A 157 -30.15 11.47 -6.81
CA GLU A 157 -29.43 12.27 -7.80
C GLU A 157 -28.17 11.56 -8.26
N GLU A 158 -28.02 11.42 -9.58
CA GLU A 158 -26.84 10.84 -10.19
C GLU A 158 -25.69 11.85 -10.20
N LYS A 159 -24.66 11.57 -9.40
CA LYS A 159 -23.48 12.42 -9.33
C LYS A 159 -22.28 11.77 -9.98
N TYR A 160 -21.62 12.51 -10.87
CA TYR A 160 -20.33 12.13 -11.43
C TYR A 160 -19.26 12.15 -10.33
N VAL A 161 -18.59 11.01 -10.14
CA VAL A 161 -17.43 10.90 -9.24
C VAL A 161 -16.15 10.89 -10.08
N PRO A 162 -15.42 12.03 -10.18
CA PRO A 162 -14.16 12.08 -10.93
C PRO A 162 -13.17 11.05 -10.40
N THR A 163 -12.50 10.34 -11.30
CA THR A 163 -11.42 9.41 -10.92
C THR A 163 -10.19 10.24 -10.57
N ARG A 164 -9.67 10.09 -9.35
CA ARG A 164 -8.39 10.70 -8.96
C ARG A 164 -7.23 9.90 -9.55
N PRO A 165 -6.15 10.55 -10.03
CA PRO A 165 -4.93 9.85 -10.43
C PRO A 165 -4.30 9.17 -9.22
N SER A 166 -3.68 8.01 -9.43
CA SER A 166 -2.96 7.34 -8.34
C SER A 166 -1.64 8.03 -8.00
N ASN A 167 -1.34 8.06 -6.70
CA ASN A 167 -0.08 8.52 -6.12
C ASN A 167 1.03 7.45 -6.12
N LEU A 168 0.78 6.27 -6.69
CA LEU A 168 1.69 5.15 -6.69
C LEU A 168 2.99 5.48 -7.43
N LYS A 169 4.10 5.42 -6.69
CA LYS A 169 5.46 5.75 -7.16
C LYS A 169 6.25 4.52 -7.56
N LEU A 170 5.97 3.38 -6.92
CA LEU A 170 6.69 2.12 -7.13
C LEU A 170 5.73 0.94 -7.27
N ILE A 171 5.95 0.14 -8.32
CA ILE A 171 5.36 -1.18 -8.48
C ILE A 171 6.46 -2.23 -8.59
N SER A 172 6.37 -3.28 -7.76
CA SER A 172 7.11 -4.52 -7.95
C SER A 172 6.15 -5.70 -8.10
N PHE A 173 6.27 -6.41 -9.21
CA PHE A 173 5.63 -7.72 -9.43
C PHE A 173 6.71 -8.77 -9.65
N SER A 174 7.69 -8.85 -8.74
CA SER A 174 8.85 -9.73 -8.92
C SER A 174 8.45 -11.19 -8.70
N ARG A 175 8.96 -12.09 -9.55
CA ARG A 175 8.78 -13.54 -9.45
C ARG A 175 7.30 -13.96 -9.38
N GLN A 176 6.49 -13.38 -10.26
CA GLN A 176 5.04 -13.62 -10.35
C GLN A 176 4.64 -14.54 -11.51
N LYS A 177 5.61 -15.10 -12.25
CA LYS A 177 5.39 -15.90 -13.47
C LYS A 177 4.53 -15.16 -14.51
N ILE A 178 4.66 -13.84 -14.58
CA ILE A 178 3.91 -13.02 -15.55
C ILE A 178 4.52 -13.24 -16.94
N GLU A 179 3.68 -13.61 -17.91
CA GLU A 179 4.09 -13.78 -19.31
C GLU A 179 3.80 -12.53 -20.15
N THR A 180 2.70 -11.84 -19.85
CA THR A 180 2.25 -10.65 -20.58
C THR A 180 1.69 -9.61 -19.63
N LEU A 181 1.81 -8.34 -20.01
CA LEU A 181 1.22 -7.21 -19.29
C LEU A 181 0.11 -6.57 -20.14
N PRO A 182 -1.02 -6.15 -19.56
CA PRO A 182 -2.03 -5.39 -20.28
C PRO A 182 -1.48 -4.09 -20.87
N GLY A 183 -1.91 -3.74 -22.08
CA GLY A 183 -1.49 -2.53 -22.80
C GLY A 183 -1.82 -1.21 -22.09
N ASP A 184 -2.73 -1.22 -21.14
CA ASP A 184 -3.21 -0.03 -20.44
C ASP A 184 -2.87 -0.05 -18.94
N LEU A 185 -2.05 -1.01 -18.48
CA LEU A 185 -1.78 -1.31 -17.06
C LEU A 185 -1.47 -0.06 -16.22
N PHE A 186 -0.64 0.85 -16.73
CA PHE A 186 -0.13 2.00 -15.99
C PHE A 186 -0.81 3.34 -16.35
N SER A 187 -1.90 3.31 -17.13
CA SER A 187 -2.52 4.51 -17.74
C SER A 187 -2.99 5.60 -16.77
N ASN A 188 -3.36 5.28 -15.52
CA ASN A 188 -3.75 6.27 -14.50
C ASN A 188 -2.78 6.33 -13.31
N MET A 189 -1.49 6.11 -13.56
CA MET A 189 -0.43 6.18 -12.54
C MET A 189 0.60 7.27 -12.89
N PRO A 190 0.20 8.55 -12.90
CA PRO A 190 1.08 9.64 -13.31
C PRO A 190 2.24 9.89 -12.32
N ALA A 191 2.17 9.36 -11.09
CA ALA A 191 3.26 9.45 -10.13
C ALA A 191 4.29 8.31 -10.25
N LEU A 192 4.06 7.32 -11.13
CA LEU A 192 4.86 6.10 -11.18
C LEU A 192 6.27 6.38 -11.72
N LYS A 193 7.28 6.00 -10.94
CA LYS A 193 8.71 6.24 -11.20
C LYS A 193 9.53 4.96 -11.23
N GLU A 194 9.08 3.91 -10.57
CA GLU A 194 9.81 2.65 -10.48
C GLU A 194 8.94 1.45 -10.82
N ILE A 195 9.45 0.59 -11.71
CA ILE A 195 8.83 -0.69 -12.06
C ILE A 195 9.88 -1.81 -11.91
N LYS A 196 9.52 -2.85 -11.16
CA LYS A 196 10.34 -4.05 -10.94
C LYS A 196 9.54 -5.29 -11.33
N LEU A 197 10.01 -5.99 -12.36
CA LEU A 197 9.42 -7.17 -12.98
C LEU A 197 10.41 -8.35 -13.00
N VAL A 198 11.44 -8.29 -12.16
CA VAL A 198 12.53 -9.29 -12.04
C VAL A 198 11.96 -10.69 -11.84
N GLY A 199 12.54 -11.68 -12.53
CA GLY A 199 12.17 -13.09 -12.39
C GLY A 199 10.76 -13.44 -12.90
N ASN A 200 10.22 -12.71 -13.87
CA ASN A 200 9.01 -13.09 -14.60
C ASN A 200 9.32 -13.85 -15.90
N LEU A 201 8.28 -14.17 -16.67
CA LEU A 201 8.33 -14.91 -17.94
C LEU A 201 7.98 -13.98 -19.13
N ILE A 202 8.20 -12.68 -18.98
CA ILE A 202 7.86 -11.69 -20.01
C ILE A 202 8.91 -11.76 -21.13
N GLU A 203 8.48 -12.22 -22.30
CA GLU A 203 9.33 -12.28 -23.49
C GLU A 203 9.21 -11.01 -24.35
N VAL A 204 8.01 -10.40 -24.39
CA VAL A 204 7.70 -9.24 -25.23
C VAL A 204 7.10 -8.12 -24.38
N LEU A 205 7.69 -6.94 -24.50
CA LEU A 205 7.16 -5.72 -23.91
C LEU A 205 6.34 -4.94 -24.94
N SER A 206 5.05 -4.74 -24.64
CA SER A 206 4.21 -3.86 -25.44
C SER A 206 4.53 -2.39 -25.13
N LYS A 207 4.77 -1.60 -26.18
CA LYS A 207 4.95 -0.14 -26.05
C LYS A 207 3.74 0.51 -25.38
N ASP A 208 2.54 0.01 -25.68
CA ASP A 208 1.30 0.58 -25.15
C ASP A 208 1.27 0.53 -23.63
N THR A 209 1.71 -0.60 -23.05
CA THR A 209 1.77 -0.80 -21.58
C THR A 209 2.50 0.34 -20.89
N PHE A 210 3.61 0.81 -21.45
CA PHE A 210 4.50 1.78 -20.81
C PHE A 210 4.32 3.22 -21.31
N ALA A 211 3.66 3.45 -22.45
CA ALA A 211 3.60 4.74 -23.12
C ALA A 211 3.23 5.93 -22.21
N SER A 212 2.29 5.71 -21.28
CA SER A 212 1.80 6.75 -20.35
C SER A 212 2.78 7.15 -19.23
N ILE A 213 3.80 6.32 -18.98
CA ILE A 213 4.74 6.48 -17.87
C ILE A 213 6.20 6.59 -18.32
N LEU A 214 6.52 6.27 -19.58
CA LEU A 214 7.88 6.38 -20.12
C LEU A 214 8.57 7.73 -19.83
N PRO A 215 7.89 8.91 -19.93
CA PRO A 215 8.56 10.20 -19.69
C PRO A 215 9.05 10.44 -18.26
N ARG A 216 8.59 9.63 -17.30
CA ARG A 216 8.81 9.84 -15.85
C ARG A 216 9.45 8.62 -15.16
N LEU A 217 9.63 7.53 -15.88
CA LEU A 217 10.19 6.30 -15.33
C LEU A 217 11.69 6.50 -15.05
N THR A 218 12.07 6.29 -13.79
CA THR A 218 13.46 6.45 -13.32
C THR A 218 14.15 5.10 -13.13
N THR A 219 13.39 4.06 -12.78
CA THR A 219 13.91 2.71 -12.58
C THR A 219 13.01 1.70 -13.30
N PHE A 220 13.61 0.90 -14.16
CA PHE A 220 12.97 -0.24 -14.80
C PHE A 220 13.86 -1.47 -14.65
N LYS A 221 13.36 -2.51 -13.97
CA LYS A 221 14.08 -3.78 -13.79
C LYS A 221 13.21 -4.92 -14.30
N ILE A 222 13.73 -5.78 -15.18
CA ILE A 222 12.94 -6.86 -15.81
C ILE A 222 13.59 -8.25 -15.80
N HIS A 223 14.90 -8.37 -15.53
CA HIS A 223 15.59 -9.66 -15.42
C HIS A 223 15.73 -10.06 -13.96
#